data_AF-A0A849M109-F1
#
_entry.id   AF-A0A849M109-F1
#
_cell.length_a   1.000
_cell.length_b   1.000
_cell.length_c   1.000
_cell.angle_alpha   90.00
_cell.angle_beta   90.00
_cell.angle_gamma   90.00
#
_symmetry.space_group_name_H-M   'P 1'
#
loop_
_entity.id
_entity.type
_entity.pdbx_description
1 polymer ?
#
loop_
_entity_poly.entity_id
_entity_poly.type
_entity_poly.pdbx_seq_one_letter_code
_entity_poly.pdbx_strand_id
1 'polypeptide(L)'
;MKYLLSLTALALIIFACSSKLTEQEYYNKAKEAYSAQKFDIAVNNFKAIAENYQQGKHHSESLFMLGFIYANDLKNLDEAKKYYTEFVTKYPKHDLADDAKYEIETLGKDINELPIFQNATADSVVETPAN
;
A
#
# COMPACT_ATOMS: atom_id res chain seq x y z
N MET A 1 -42.02 39.61 -38.72
CA MET A 1 -41.50 38.23 -38.62
C MET A 1 -40.29 38.29 -37.68
N LYS A 2 -40.51 38.34 -36.36
CA LYS A 2 -40.50 37.19 -35.42
C LYS A 2 -39.24 36.33 -35.56
N TYR A 3 -38.20 36.73 -34.83
CA TYR A 3 -37.14 35.85 -34.38
C TYR A 3 -37.78 34.68 -33.61
N LEU A 4 -37.62 33.48 -34.16
CA LEU A 4 -37.84 32.22 -33.44
C LEU A 4 -36.63 31.36 -33.85
N LEU A 5 -35.55 31.36 -33.07
CA LEU A 5 -35.29 30.38 -32.00
C LEU A 5 -35.55 28.95 -32.53
N SER A 6 -34.64 27.97 -32.49
CA SER A 6 -33.35 27.88 -31.83
C SER A 6 -32.80 26.46 -32.07
N LEU A 7 -31.53 26.24 -31.74
CA LEU A 7 -30.98 24.95 -31.29
C LEU A 7 -30.84 23.81 -32.32
N THR A 8 -29.81 23.89 -33.16
CA THR A 8 -28.90 22.74 -33.32
C THR A 8 -27.46 23.10 -32.97
N ALA A 9 -27.27 24.19 -32.21
CA ALA A 9 -26.05 24.43 -31.45
C ALA A 9 -26.15 23.69 -30.11
N LEU A 10 -26.26 22.36 -30.13
CA LEU A 10 -26.00 21.54 -28.94
C LEU A 10 -25.68 20.10 -29.31
N ALA A 11 -24.67 19.90 -30.15
CA ALA A 11 -23.83 18.71 -30.06
C ALA A 11 -22.58 19.02 -29.23
N LEU A 12 -22.73 19.76 -28.12
CA LEU A 12 -21.82 19.67 -26.98
C LEU A 12 -22.34 18.55 -26.09
N ILE A 13 -22.31 17.32 -26.59
CA ILE A 13 -22.40 16.16 -25.70
C ILE A 13 -21.02 16.04 -25.06
N ILE A 14 -20.82 16.87 -24.03
CA ILE A 14 -20.16 16.53 -22.77
C ILE A 14 -19.34 15.23 -22.87
N PHE A 15 -18.12 15.33 -23.41
CA PHE A 15 -17.03 14.56 -22.84
C PHE A 15 -16.91 15.07 -21.41
N ALA A 16 -17.66 14.46 -20.51
CA ALA A 16 -17.39 14.53 -19.09
C ALA A 16 -16.01 13.91 -18.91
N CYS A 17 -14.97 14.73 -19.10
CA CYS A 17 -13.62 14.38 -18.76
C CYS A 17 -13.57 14.35 -17.24
N SER A 18 -14.02 13.25 -16.64
CA SER A 18 -13.63 12.87 -15.30
C SER A 18 -12.16 12.48 -15.38
N SER A 19 -11.27 13.46 -15.52
CA SER A 19 -9.84 13.22 -15.60
C SER A 19 -9.43 12.51 -14.31
N LYS A 20 -9.02 11.24 -14.42
CA LYS A 20 -8.38 10.53 -13.30
C LYS A 20 -7.21 11.39 -12.81
N LEU A 21 -7.03 11.47 -11.50
CA LEU A 21 -5.88 12.19 -10.93
C LEU A 21 -4.59 11.59 -11.48
N THR A 22 -3.55 12.40 -11.62
CA THR A 22 -2.23 11.90 -11.96
C THR A 22 -1.70 10.98 -10.86
N GLU A 23 -0.73 10.12 -11.21
CA GLU A 23 -0.04 9.27 -10.25
C GLU A 23 0.51 10.08 -9.05
N GLN A 24 1.11 11.24 -9.32
CA GLN A 24 1.67 12.11 -8.29
C GLN A 24 0.60 12.68 -7.36
N GLU A 25 -0.57 13.05 -7.88
CA GLU A 25 -1.68 13.58 -7.08
C GLU A 25 -2.28 12.49 -6.18
N TYR A 26 -2.47 11.27 -6.71
CA TYR A 26 -2.87 10.14 -5.87
C TYR A 26 -1.85 9.88 -4.76
N TYR A 27 -0.57 9.92 -5.08
CA TYR A 27 0.49 9.65 -4.12
C TYR A 27 0.55 10.71 -3.02
N ASN A 28 0.42 11.99 -3.38
CA ASN A 28 0.36 13.08 -2.39
C ASN A 28 -0.85 12.91 -1.46
N LYS A 29 -2.03 12.65 -2.01
CA LYS A 29 -3.25 12.41 -1.22
C LYS A 29 -3.11 11.20 -0.29
N ALA A 30 -2.49 10.13 -0.78
CA ALA A 30 -2.25 8.93 0.01
C ALA A 30 -1.38 9.23 1.23
N LYS A 31 -0.27 9.97 1.02
CA LYS A 31 0.65 10.36 2.10
C LYS A 31 0.03 11.31 3.10
N GLU A 32 -0.68 12.34 2.62
CA GLU A 32 -1.40 13.27 3.49
C GLU A 32 -2.45 12.54 4.35
N ALA A 33 -3.20 11.62 3.74
CA ALA A 33 -4.17 10.79 4.45
C ALA A 33 -3.50 9.88 5.49
N TYR A 34 -2.39 9.23 5.13
CA TYR A 34 -1.63 8.37 6.04
C TYR A 34 -1.09 9.18 7.24
N SER A 35 -0.47 10.34 7.00
CA SER A 35 -0.01 11.24 8.06
C SER A 35 -1.14 11.74 8.96
N ALA A 36 -2.35 11.88 8.41
CA ALA A 36 -3.55 12.23 9.16
C ALA A 36 -4.25 11.00 9.81
N GLN A 37 -3.64 9.81 9.77
CA GLN A 37 -4.19 8.54 10.26
C GLN A 37 -5.55 8.16 9.64
N LYS A 38 -5.83 8.66 8.44
CA LYS A 38 -7.04 8.32 7.66
C LYS A 38 -6.72 7.13 6.76
N PHE A 39 -6.48 5.98 7.38
CA PHE A 39 -5.94 4.79 6.71
C PHE A 39 -6.79 4.30 5.54
N ASP A 40 -8.12 4.32 5.66
CA ASP A 40 -9.01 3.94 4.54
C ASP A 40 -8.81 4.83 3.31
N ILE A 41 -8.61 6.14 3.52
CA ILE A 41 -8.37 7.10 2.44
C ILE A 41 -6.98 6.88 1.85
N ALA A 42 -5.96 6.66 2.69
CA ALA A 42 -4.61 6.37 2.24
C ALA A 42 -4.59 5.12 1.35
N VAL A 43 -5.21 4.03 1.82
CA VAL A 43 -5.37 2.78 1.09
C VAL A 43 -6.05 3.00 -0.25
N ASN A 44 -7.19 3.70 -0.29
CA ASN A 44 -7.90 3.95 -1.55
C ASN A 44 -7.04 4.68 -2.59
N ASN A 45 -6.23 5.65 -2.16
CA ASN A 45 -5.35 6.38 -3.07
C ASN A 45 -4.14 5.54 -3.51
N PHE A 46 -3.50 4.77 -2.62
CA PHE A 46 -2.43 3.85 -3.00
C PHE A 46 -2.92 2.72 -3.91
N LYS A 47 -4.13 2.18 -3.70
CA LYS A 47 -4.75 1.19 -4.61
C LYS A 47 -4.97 1.78 -6.00
N ALA A 48 -5.43 3.03 -6.08
CA ALA A 48 -5.58 3.70 -7.37
C ALA A 48 -4.26 3.78 -8.15
N ILE A 49 -3.13 3.97 -7.46
CA ILE A 49 -1.79 3.91 -8.08
C ILE A 49 -1.46 2.49 -8.54
N ALA A 50 -1.60 1.50 -7.65
CA ALA A 50 -1.32 0.09 -7.94
C ALA A 50 -2.11 -0.43 -9.17
N GLU A 51 -3.37 0.00 -9.32
CA GLU A 51 -4.24 -0.47 -10.39
C GLU A 51 -4.01 0.27 -11.72
N ASN A 52 -3.86 1.59 -11.67
CA ASN A 52 -3.90 2.44 -12.87
C ASN A 52 -2.53 2.87 -13.39
N TYR A 53 -1.48 2.76 -12.57
CA TYR A 53 -0.14 3.27 -12.88
C TYR A 53 0.92 2.17 -12.71
N GLN A 54 0.72 1.00 -13.32
CA GLN A 54 1.57 -0.18 -13.13
C GLN A 54 3.06 -0.03 -13.52
N GLN A 55 3.37 0.97 -14.34
CA GLN A 55 4.75 1.33 -14.75
C GLN A 55 5.16 2.69 -14.18
N GLY A 56 4.35 3.25 -13.30
CA GLY A 56 4.55 4.55 -12.69
C GLY A 56 5.65 4.52 -11.62
N LYS A 57 6.21 5.69 -11.34
CA LYS A 57 7.36 5.83 -10.43
C LYS A 57 7.03 5.50 -8.98
N HIS A 58 5.75 5.58 -8.60
CA HIS A 58 5.24 5.37 -7.25
C HIS A 58 4.53 4.03 -7.10
N HIS A 59 4.50 3.20 -8.15
CA HIS A 59 3.80 1.91 -8.09
C HIS A 59 4.41 0.95 -7.06
N SER A 60 5.74 0.80 -7.06
CA SER A 60 6.44 -0.05 -6.10
C SER A 60 6.19 0.41 -4.66
N GLU A 61 6.38 1.70 -4.39
CA GLU A 61 6.14 2.26 -3.06
C GLU A 61 4.68 2.12 -2.64
N SER A 62 3.72 2.27 -3.56
CA SER A 62 2.29 2.11 -3.26
C SER A 62 1.95 0.68 -2.84
N LEU A 63 2.51 -0.34 -3.51
CA LEU A 63 2.32 -1.73 -3.10
C LEU A 63 2.90 -1.99 -1.70
N PHE A 64 4.11 -1.49 -1.44
CA PHE A 64 4.74 -1.64 -0.13
C PHE A 64 3.90 -0.95 0.97
N MET A 65 3.48 0.30 0.74
CA MET A 65 2.67 1.07 1.68
C MET A 65 1.30 0.42 1.93
N LEU A 66 0.69 -0.20 0.91
CA LEU A 66 -0.54 -0.97 1.10
C LEU A 66 -0.32 -2.15 2.05
N GLY A 67 0.75 -2.93 1.82
CA GLY A 67 1.15 -4.01 2.73
C GLY A 67 1.32 -3.50 4.17
N PHE A 68 2.05 -2.40 4.32
CA PHE A 68 2.35 -1.79 5.61
C PHE A 68 1.11 -1.31 6.36
N ILE A 69 0.23 -0.55 5.70
CA ILE A 69 -0.97 0.00 6.34
C ILE A 69 -1.93 -1.13 6.74
N TYR A 70 -2.08 -2.14 5.88
CA TYR A 70 -2.92 -3.28 6.20
C TYR A 70 -2.39 -4.09 7.40
N ALA A 71 -1.08 -4.29 7.49
CA ALA A 71 -0.46 -5.01 8.61
C ALA A 71 -0.55 -4.22 9.93
N ASN A 72 -0.19 -2.94 9.87
CA ASN A 72 0.11 -2.16 11.07
C ASN A 72 -1.08 -1.36 11.57
N ASP A 73 -1.89 -0.80 10.69
CA ASP A 73 -2.96 0.12 11.07
C ASP A 73 -4.34 -0.55 11.03
N LEU A 74 -4.62 -1.29 9.96
CA LEU A 74 -5.93 -1.93 9.76
C LEU A 74 -6.01 -3.37 10.29
N LYS A 75 -4.87 -3.97 10.67
CA LYS A 75 -4.76 -5.34 11.19
C LYS A 75 -5.38 -6.41 10.28
N ASN A 76 -5.39 -6.16 8.97
CA ASN A 76 -5.84 -7.12 7.96
C ASN A 76 -4.61 -7.80 7.35
N LEU A 77 -4.20 -8.90 7.97
CA LEU A 77 -2.98 -9.62 7.61
C LEU A 77 -3.06 -10.27 6.22
N ASP A 78 -4.26 -10.64 5.77
CA ASP A 78 -4.46 -11.25 4.45
C ASP A 78 -4.19 -10.26 3.32
N GLU A 79 -4.78 -9.05 3.41
CA GLU A 79 -4.49 -7.99 2.44
C GLU A 79 -3.04 -7.52 2.55
N ALA A 80 -2.47 -7.45 3.76
CA ALA A 80 -1.06 -7.12 3.94
C ALA A 80 -0.14 -8.08 3.18
N LYS A 81 -0.34 -9.39 3.41
CA LYS A 81 0.42 -10.45 2.75
C LYS A 81 0.29 -10.38 1.24
N LYS A 82 -0.93 -10.15 0.73
CA LYS A 82 -1.20 -10.01 -0.70
C LYS A 82 -0.37 -8.89 -1.33
N TYR A 83 -0.40 -7.68 -0.76
CA TYR A 83 0.31 -6.54 -1.35
C TYR A 83 1.83 -6.64 -1.21
N TYR A 84 2.34 -7.13 -0.07
CA TYR A 84 3.77 -7.43 0.04
C TYR A 84 4.21 -8.53 -0.94
N THR A 85 3.40 -9.57 -1.13
CA THR A 85 3.70 -10.65 -2.10
C THR A 85 3.75 -10.10 -3.52
N GLU A 86 2.82 -9.22 -3.89
CA GLU A 86 2.86 -8.56 -5.21
C GLU A 86 4.10 -7.69 -5.36
N PHE A 87 4.46 -6.93 -4.33
CA PHE A 87 5.67 -6.11 -4.31
C PHE A 87 6.94 -6.93 -4.55
N VAL A 88 7.18 -8.00 -3.77
CA VAL A 88 8.39 -8.83 -3.93
C VAL A 88 8.41 -9.59 -5.26
N THR A 89 7.24 -9.92 -5.81
CA THR A 89 7.12 -10.58 -7.11
C THR A 89 7.48 -9.64 -8.25
N LYS A 90 6.99 -8.39 -8.22
CA LYS A 90 7.23 -7.40 -9.28
C LYS A 90 8.56 -6.68 -9.14
N TYR A 91 9.03 -6.47 -7.91
CA TYR A 91 10.20 -5.67 -7.59
C TYR A 91 11.23 -6.43 -6.75
N PRO A 92 11.70 -7.62 -7.20
CA PRO A 92 12.58 -8.49 -6.40
C PRO A 92 13.97 -7.91 -6.11
N LYS A 93 14.35 -6.81 -6.77
CA LYS A 93 15.64 -6.11 -6.61
C LYS A 93 15.50 -4.72 -5.99
N HIS A 94 14.31 -4.35 -5.53
CA HIS A 94 14.09 -3.07 -4.87
C HIS A 94 14.70 -3.09 -3.47
N ASP A 95 15.16 -1.93 -3.00
CA ASP A 95 15.80 -1.77 -1.70
C ASP A 95 14.95 -2.24 -0.51
N LEU A 96 13.62 -2.35 -0.66
CA LEU A 96 12.68 -2.81 0.38
C LEU A 96 12.20 -4.26 0.15
N ALA A 97 12.76 -4.98 -0.82
CA ALA A 97 12.32 -6.32 -1.16
C ALA A 97 12.56 -7.32 -0.03
N ASP A 98 13.70 -7.21 0.67
CA ASP A 98 14.00 -8.08 1.80
C ASP A 98 13.20 -7.69 3.04
N ASP A 99 12.92 -6.39 3.25
CA ASP A 99 12.00 -5.93 4.29
C ASP A 99 10.58 -6.49 4.07
N ALA A 100 10.06 -6.41 2.85
CA ALA A 100 8.75 -6.96 2.52
C ALA A 100 8.67 -8.48 2.69
N LYS A 101 9.75 -9.23 2.39
CA LYS A 101 9.82 -10.67 2.66
C LYS A 101 9.79 -10.95 4.16
N TYR A 102 10.58 -10.19 4.93
CA TYR A 102 10.59 -10.31 6.38
C TYR A 102 9.20 -10.05 6.96
N GLU A 103 8.53 -8.98 6.53
CA GLU A 103 7.15 -8.69 6.93
C GLU A 103 6.23 -9.87 6.64
N ILE A 104 6.23 -10.43 5.42
CA ILE A 104 5.42 -11.62 5.06
C ILE A 104 5.69 -12.81 6.01
N GLU A 105 6.96 -13.04 6.35
CA GLU A 105 7.36 -14.14 7.23
C GLU A 105 6.96 -13.90 8.69
N THR A 106 6.81 -12.66 9.12
CA THR A 106 6.53 -12.29 10.51
C THR A 106 5.12 -11.75 10.76
N LEU A 107 4.29 -11.64 9.73
CA LEU A 107 2.91 -11.15 9.84
C LEU A 107 2.14 -11.87 10.95
N GLY A 108 1.67 -11.08 11.92
CA GLY A 108 0.85 -11.57 13.03
C GLY A 108 1.58 -12.45 14.05
N LYS A 109 2.90 -12.63 13.93
CA LYS A 109 3.70 -13.37 14.92
C LYS A 109 3.86 -12.59 16.21
N ASP A 110 3.93 -13.34 17.31
CA ASP A 110 4.34 -12.76 18.59
C ASP A 110 5.84 -12.40 18.55
N ILE A 111 6.25 -11.41 19.36
CA ILE A 111 7.64 -10.97 19.42
C ILE A 111 8.60 -12.13 19.74
N ASN A 112 8.18 -13.09 20.55
CA ASN A 112 9.00 -14.24 20.93
C ASN A 112 9.21 -15.26 19.79
N GLU A 113 8.39 -15.17 18.73
CA GLU A 113 8.46 -16.06 17.57
C GLU A 113 9.33 -15.47 16.44
N LEU A 114 9.84 -14.25 16.60
CA LEU A 114 10.60 -13.59 15.55
C LEU A 114 12.00 -14.21 15.42
N PRO A 115 12.50 -14.43 14.18
CA PRO A 115 13.81 -15.03 13.92
C PRO A 115 14.97 -14.33 14.63
N ILE A 116 14.85 -13.01 14.84
CA ILE A 116 15.88 -12.20 15.51
C ILE A 116 16.12 -12.59 16.97
N PHE A 117 15.14 -13.22 17.64
CA PHE A 117 15.26 -13.63 19.05
C PHE A 117 15.56 -15.11 19.25
N GLN A 118 15.33 -15.96 18.23
CA GLN A 118 15.62 -17.39 18.30
C GLN A 118 17.13 -17.69 18.48
N ASN A 119 18.00 -16.78 18.04
CA ASN A 119 19.44 -16.89 18.25
C ASN A 119 19.91 -16.34 19.61
N ALA A 120 19.06 -15.61 20.36
CA ALA A 120 19.41 -15.01 21.65
C ALA A 120 19.05 -15.89 22.86
N THR A 121 18.08 -16.82 22.69
CA THR A 121 17.64 -17.71 23.77
C THR A 121 18.55 -18.93 23.98
N ALA A 122 19.47 -19.22 23.05
CA ALA A 122 20.43 -20.32 23.19
C ALA A 122 21.54 -20.02 24.23
N ASP A 123 21.87 -18.74 24.44
CA ASP A 123 23.00 -18.32 25.29
C ASP A 123 22.58 -17.94 26.73
N SER A 124 21.28 -17.95 27.07
CA SER A 124 20.78 -17.51 28.39
C SER A 124 20.24 -18.62 29.30
N VAL A 125 20.30 -19.90 28.89
CA VAL A 125 20.07 -21.03 29.81
C VAL A 125 21.38 -21.35 30.54
N VAL A 126 21.79 -20.44 31.43
CA VAL A 126 22.80 -20.76 32.45
C VAL A 126 22.14 -21.73 33.42
N GLU A 127 22.62 -22.97 33.40
CA GLU A 127 22.33 -24.00 34.39
C GLU A 127 22.46 -23.41 35.81
N THR A 128 21.39 -23.46 36.59
CA THR A 128 21.52 -23.36 38.04
C THR A 128 21.95 -24.74 38.54
N PRO A 129 23.12 -24.89 39.19
CA PRO A 129 23.54 -26.19 39.69
C PRO A 129 22.60 -26.63 40.80
N ALA A 130 22.07 -27.85 40.66
CA ALA A 130 21.24 -28.50 41.66
C ALA A 130 22.01 -28.67 42.98
N ASN A 131 21.32 -28.35 44.08
CA ASN A 131 21.75 -28.56 45.46
C ASN A 131 21.65 -30.03 45.88
#